data_AF-A0A2T5BE93-F1
#
_entry.id   AF-A0A2T5BE93-F1
#
_cell.length_a   1.000
_cell.length_b   1.000
_cell.length_c   1.000
_cell.angle_alpha   90.00
_cell.angle_beta   90.00
_cell.angle_gamma   90.00
#
_symmetry.space_group_name_H-M   'P 1'
#
loop_
_entity.id
_entity.type
_entity.pdbx_description
1 polymer ?
#
loop_
_entity_poly.entity_id
_entity_poly.type
_entity_poly.pdbx_seq_one_letter_code
_entity_poly.pdbx_strand_id
1 'polypeptide(L)'
;MNITTPAAPAVQSACLGNELLALAQDSASRKLITPERAEIACMEYRVGLVSDAGLRDKLNALLADGPAPSMALDAISIAFKPGDVIELRALDPAGGRGVSLSGALDNPTQRAALEAFIREHNGKRNLYAGINPRRADLAGSSRPGKAADVVARRAVVIDLDRKDAPPTDTDWTRTVSALSVGLDPMLIVDSGNGYHVWLPIQDLSAADVLSSAGPLGASMSRLGADNMADPARIARLPFTVNVPNATKRERGAVLRMAAPEPEWQLKRNARQGELRTAADVCAALDGIAGQLGLPGKGRAAADQAAPSVALPTGETMAHHTTT
;
A
#
# COMPACT_ATOMS: atom_id res chain seq x y z
N MET A 1 2.29 0.84 47.99
CA MET A 1 1.93 -0.22 47.03
C MET A 1 2.48 0.17 45.68
N ASN A 2 3.55 -0.46 45.24
CA ASN A 2 4.07 -0.24 43.88
C ASN A 2 3.20 -1.05 42.92
N ILE A 3 2.46 -0.35 42.07
CA ILE A 3 1.68 -0.95 40.97
C ILE A 3 2.68 -1.27 39.88
N THR A 4 3.12 -2.52 39.83
CA THR A 4 3.97 -3.02 38.75
C THR A 4 3.15 -3.03 37.46
N THR A 5 3.53 -2.20 36.49
CA THR A 5 2.97 -2.25 35.14
C THR A 5 3.18 -3.66 34.58
N PRO A 6 2.13 -4.35 34.11
CA PRO A 6 2.29 -5.69 33.55
C PRO A 6 3.20 -5.61 32.32
N ALA A 7 4.17 -6.53 32.26
CA ALA A 7 5.02 -6.70 31.10
C ALA A 7 4.15 -6.92 29.84
N ALA A 8 4.57 -6.32 28.72
CA ALA A 8 3.92 -6.53 27.43
C ALA A 8 3.80 -8.04 27.16
N PRO A 9 2.62 -8.56 26.77
CA PRO A 9 2.45 -9.98 26.53
C PRO A 9 3.45 -10.44 25.47
N ALA A 10 4.11 -11.56 25.74
CA ALA A 10 5.01 -12.22 24.79
C ALA A 10 4.31 -12.37 23.45
N VAL A 11 4.98 -11.97 22.36
CA VAL A 11 4.46 -12.08 21.00
C VAL A 11 4.19 -13.56 20.72
N GLN A 12 2.92 -13.94 20.85
CA GLN A 12 2.45 -15.28 20.53
C GLN A 12 2.79 -15.55 19.06
N SER A 13 3.33 -16.74 18.74
CA SER A 13 3.72 -17.03 17.36
C SER A 13 2.54 -16.81 16.41
N ALA A 14 2.82 -16.29 15.22
CA ALA A 14 1.82 -15.94 14.23
C ALA A 14 1.14 -17.21 13.67
N CYS A 15 0.20 -17.78 14.41
CA CYS A 15 -0.76 -18.73 13.86
C CYS A 15 -1.89 -17.95 13.18
N LEU A 16 -2.50 -18.57 12.17
CA LEU A 16 -3.56 -17.94 11.39
C LEU A 16 -4.74 -17.49 12.29
N GLY A 17 -5.07 -18.25 13.32
CA GLY A 17 -6.05 -17.87 14.35
C GLY A 17 -5.81 -16.50 14.96
N ASN A 18 -4.59 -16.24 15.44
CA ASN A 18 -4.22 -14.96 16.05
C ASN A 18 -4.32 -13.81 15.05
N GLU A 19 -3.95 -14.04 13.79
CA GLU A 19 -4.10 -13.02 12.74
C GLU A 19 -5.56 -12.68 12.45
N LEU A 20 -6.44 -13.70 12.42
CA LEU A 20 -7.87 -13.49 12.21
C LEU A 20 -8.51 -12.74 13.38
N LEU A 21 -8.13 -13.06 14.62
CA LEU A 21 -8.57 -12.33 15.81
C LEU A 21 -8.10 -10.86 15.77
N ALA A 22 -6.84 -10.61 15.39
CA ALA A 22 -6.32 -9.26 15.23
C ALA A 22 -7.04 -8.50 14.10
N LEU A 23 -7.32 -9.17 12.97
CA LEU A 23 -8.08 -8.59 11.86
C LEU A 23 -9.51 -8.21 12.27
N ALA A 24 -10.17 -9.04 13.09
CA ALA A 24 -11.51 -8.74 13.63
C ALA A 24 -11.50 -7.47 14.49
N GLN A 25 -10.52 -7.37 15.40
CA GLN A 25 -10.34 -6.20 16.26
C GLN A 25 -10.04 -4.92 15.47
N ASP A 26 -9.12 -4.99 14.50
CA ASP A 26 -8.76 -3.86 13.64
C ASP A 26 -9.93 -3.44 12.73
N SER A 27 -10.72 -4.40 12.22
CA SER A 27 -11.92 -4.10 11.44
C SER A 27 -12.99 -3.40 12.30
N ALA A 28 -13.17 -3.83 13.55
CA ALA A 28 -14.12 -3.21 14.47
C ALA A 28 -13.70 -1.79 14.90
N SER A 29 -12.42 -1.59 15.23
CA SER A 29 -11.90 -0.26 15.63
C SER A 29 -12.04 0.77 14.50
N ARG A 30 -11.97 0.31 13.24
CA ARG A 30 -12.18 1.11 12.03
C ARG A 30 -13.64 1.23 11.60
N LYS A 31 -14.58 0.66 12.37
CA LYS A 31 -16.03 0.66 12.08
C LYS A 31 -16.39 -0.03 10.76
N LEU A 32 -15.57 -0.98 10.32
CA LEU A 32 -15.84 -1.81 9.13
C LEU A 32 -16.77 -2.98 9.45
N ILE A 33 -16.80 -3.37 10.72
CA ILE A 33 -17.76 -4.32 11.31
C ILE A 33 -18.15 -3.77 12.70
N THR A 34 -19.31 -4.16 13.24
CA THR A 34 -19.67 -3.70 14.59
C THR A 34 -18.83 -4.45 15.64
N PRO A 35 -18.46 -3.80 16.76
CA PRO A 35 -17.71 -4.47 17.84
C PRO A 35 -18.40 -5.75 18.35
N GLU A 36 -19.72 -5.75 18.45
CA GLU A 36 -20.51 -6.88 18.95
C GLU A 36 -20.42 -8.09 17.99
N ARG A 37 -20.55 -7.85 16.67
CA ARG A 37 -20.42 -8.93 15.66
C ARG A 37 -18.99 -9.48 15.64
N ALA A 38 -17.99 -8.61 15.80
CA ALA A 38 -16.59 -9.02 15.90
C ALA A 38 -16.32 -9.88 17.15
N GLU A 39 -16.86 -9.48 18.29
CA GLU A 39 -16.72 -10.20 19.56
C GLU A 39 -17.39 -11.57 19.52
N ILE A 40 -18.61 -11.67 18.96
CA ILE A 40 -19.31 -12.95 18.77
C ILE A 40 -18.45 -13.91 17.94
N ALA A 41 -17.94 -13.46 16.78
CA ALA A 41 -17.10 -14.30 15.92
C ALA A 41 -15.80 -14.74 16.63
N CYS A 42 -15.15 -13.82 17.36
CA CYS A 42 -13.96 -14.13 18.16
C CYS A 42 -14.25 -15.15 19.27
N MET A 43 -15.40 -15.02 19.96
CA MET A 43 -15.81 -15.92 21.03
C MET A 43 -16.10 -17.33 20.51
N GLU A 44 -16.90 -17.44 19.44
CA GLU A 44 -17.17 -18.73 18.77
C GLU A 44 -15.87 -19.45 18.40
N TYR A 45 -14.87 -18.72 17.88
CA TYR A 45 -13.57 -19.27 17.56
C TYR A 45 -12.82 -19.76 18.81
N ARG A 46 -12.73 -18.93 19.86
CA ARG A 46 -11.99 -19.25 21.09
C ARG A 46 -12.56 -20.45 21.83
N VAL A 47 -13.87 -20.66 21.79
CA VAL A 47 -14.53 -21.82 22.42
C VAL A 47 -14.59 -23.04 21.50
N GLY A 48 -13.98 -22.98 20.30
CA GLY A 48 -13.86 -24.11 19.39
C GLY A 48 -15.11 -24.42 18.56
N LEU A 49 -16.07 -23.49 18.47
CA LEU A 49 -17.26 -23.65 17.62
C LEU A 49 -16.98 -23.43 16.13
N VAL A 50 -15.93 -22.67 15.80
CA VAL A 50 -15.46 -22.48 14.43
C VAL A 50 -13.96 -22.67 14.32
N SER A 51 -13.52 -23.21 13.18
CA SER A 51 -12.12 -23.33 12.79
C SER A 51 -11.55 -22.00 12.28
N ASP A 52 -10.26 -21.96 11.96
CA ASP A 52 -9.63 -20.82 11.28
C ASP A 52 -10.35 -20.46 9.96
N ALA A 53 -10.74 -21.46 9.18
CA ALA A 53 -11.51 -21.26 7.95
C ALA A 53 -12.90 -20.68 8.25
N GLY A 54 -13.59 -21.22 9.26
CA GLY A 54 -14.90 -20.71 9.68
C GLY A 54 -14.85 -19.27 10.20
N LEU A 55 -13.83 -18.91 10.99
CA LEU A 55 -13.62 -17.54 11.44
C LEU A 55 -13.32 -16.60 10.26
N ARG A 56 -12.47 -17.01 9.32
CA ARG A 56 -12.19 -16.25 8.10
C ARG A 56 -13.46 -16.00 7.28
N ASP A 57 -14.27 -17.03 7.06
CA ASP A 57 -15.51 -16.91 6.29
C ASP A 57 -16.51 -15.98 6.97
N LYS A 58 -16.65 -16.08 8.31
CA LYS A 58 -17.45 -15.13 9.10
C LYS A 58 -16.94 -13.70 8.92
N LEU A 59 -15.65 -13.44 9.11
CA LEU A 59 -15.09 -12.09 8.96
C LEU A 59 -15.27 -11.53 7.55
N ASN A 60 -15.09 -12.36 6.53
CA ASN A 60 -15.33 -11.97 5.13
C ASN A 60 -16.79 -11.57 4.90
N ALA A 61 -17.74 -12.35 5.44
CA ALA A 61 -19.17 -12.02 5.36
C ALA A 61 -19.48 -10.71 6.11
N LEU A 62 -18.94 -10.53 7.32
CA LEU A 62 -19.11 -9.29 8.10
C LEU A 62 -18.61 -8.06 7.34
N LEU A 63 -17.43 -8.15 6.71
CA LEU A 63 -16.85 -7.07 5.92
C LEU A 63 -17.63 -6.79 4.62
N ALA A 64 -18.20 -7.84 4.00
CA ALA A 64 -19.04 -7.70 2.80
C ALA A 64 -20.38 -7.02 3.12
N ASP A 65 -20.98 -7.34 4.27
CA ASP A 65 -22.22 -6.71 4.77
C ASP A 65 -21.98 -5.30 5.32
N GLY A 66 -20.75 -4.99 5.71
CA GLY A 66 -20.36 -3.73 6.32
C GLY A 66 -20.15 -2.57 5.32
N PRO A 67 -19.68 -1.41 5.82
CA PRO A 67 -19.42 -0.24 4.99
C PRO A 67 -18.11 -0.31 4.21
N ALA A 68 -17.31 -1.38 4.33
CA ALA A 68 -16.01 -1.48 3.68
C ALA A 68 -16.05 -1.23 2.15
N PRO A 69 -17.02 -1.78 1.37
CA PRO A 69 -17.11 -1.51 -0.06
C PRO A 69 -17.31 -0.02 -0.40
N SER A 70 -18.25 0.66 0.28
CA SER A 70 -18.53 2.07 0.01
C SER A 70 -17.38 2.97 0.49
N MET A 71 -16.84 2.71 1.69
CA MET A 71 -15.68 3.43 2.22
C MET A 71 -14.44 3.30 1.32
N ALA A 72 -14.22 2.13 0.73
CA ALA A 72 -13.12 1.90 -0.21
C ALA A 72 -13.25 2.78 -1.46
N LEU A 73 -14.43 2.86 -2.05
CA LEU A 73 -14.70 3.73 -3.22
C LEU A 73 -14.62 5.21 -2.85
N ASP A 74 -15.14 5.60 -1.69
CA ASP A 74 -15.10 7.00 -1.21
C ASP A 74 -13.68 7.47 -0.90
N ALA A 75 -12.81 6.58 -0.43
CA ALA A 75 -11.41 6.89 -0.18
C ALA A 75 -10.66 7.27 -1.46
N ILE A 76 -10.89 6.53 -2.56
CA ILE A 76 -10.18 6.77 -3.83
C ILE A 76 -10.87 7.80 -4.71
N SER A 77 -12.13 8.14 -4.44
CA SER A 77 -12.94 9.07 -5.26
C SER A 77 -12.27 10.44 -5.49
N ILE A 78 -11.44 10.91 -4.56
CA ILE A 78 -10.72 12.18 -4.66
C ILE A 78 -9.74 12.24 -5.85
N ALA A 79 -9.33 11.09 -6.39
CA ALA A 79 -8.45 11.01 -7.56
C ALA A 79 -9.21 11.16 -8.89
N PHE A 80 -10.54 11.19 -8.87
CA PHE A 80 -11.40 11.08 -10.06
C PHE A 80 -12.42 12.22 -10.15
N LYS A 81 -12.75 12.59 -11.38
CA LYS A 81 -13.80 13.55 -11.74
C LYS A 81 -15.10 12.79 -12.06
N PRO A 82 -16.28 13.44 -11.96
CA PRO A 82 -17.52 12.89 -12.49
C PRO A 82 -17.37 12.41 -13.95
N GLY A 83 -17.90 11.24 -14.26
CA GLY A 83 -17.80 10.59 -15.57
C GLY A 83 -16.50 9.80 -15.82
N ASP A 84 -15.49 9.90 -14.95
CA ASP A 84 -14.29 9.06 -15.07
C ASP A 84 -14.64 7.58 -14.83
N VAL A 85 -14.11 6.69 -15.68
CA VAL A 85 -14.18 5.25 -15.47
C VAL A 85 -12.96 4.78 -14.69
N ILE A 86 -13.19 4.14 -13.53
CA ILE A 86 -12.12 3.50 -12.75
C ILE A 86 -12.01 2.01 -13.11
N GLU A 87 -10.90 1.38 -12.74
CA GLU A 87 -10.73 -0.08 -12.79
C GLU A 87 -10.55 -0.59 -11.37
N LEU A 88 -11.32 -1.60 -10.97
CA LEU A 88 -10.99 -2.46 -9.83
C LEU A 88 -10.37 -3.74 -10.33
N ARG A 89 -9.43 -4.29 -9.56
CA ARG A 89 -8.76 -5.54 -9.88
C ARG A 89 -8.58 -6.41 -8.64
N ALA A 90 -8.94 -7.68 -8.78
CA ALA A 90 -8.81 -8.71 -7.75
C ALA A 90 -7.74 -9.72 -8.17
N LEU A 91 -6.66 -9.81 -7.38
CA LEU A 91 -5.55 -10.74 -7.60
C LEU A 91 -5.58 -11.87 -6.58
N ASP A 92 -5.45 -13.10 -7.06
CA ASP A 92 -5.40 -14.28 -6.20
C ASP A 92 -4.03 -14.36 -5.49
N PRO A 93 -3.98 -14.46 -4.15
CA PRO A 93 -2.73 -14.62 -3.43
C PRO A 93 -1.97 -15.92 -3.80
N ALA A 94 -2.66 -16.96 -4.28
CA ALA A 94 -2.02 -18.19 -4.78
C ALA A 94 -1.45 -18.03 -6.20
N GLY A 95 -1.65 -16.88 -6.84
CA GLY A 95 -1.30 -16.64 -8.24
C GLY A 95 -2.42 -17.03 -9.21
N GLY A 96 -2.21 -16.74 -10.49
CA GLY A 96 -3.20 -16.98 -11.55
C GLY A 96 -3.81 -15.71 -12.14
N ARG A 97 -4.87 -15.87 -12.93
CA ARG A 97 -5.49 -14.76 -13.67
C ARG A 97 -6.29 -13.86 -12.72
N GLY A 98 -5.91 -12.58 -12.68
CA GLY A 98 -6.71 -11.56 -12.01
C GLY A 98 -8.04 -11.30 -12.72
N VAL A 99 -9.03 -10.83 -11.95
CA VAL A 99 -10.32 -10.38 -12.48
C VAL A 99 -10.36 -8.86 -12.36
N SER A 100 -10.88 -8.18 -13.38
CA SER A 100 -11.08 -6.74 -13.37
C SER A 100 -12.57 -6.41 -13.51
N LEU A 101 -12.96 -5.21 -13.06
CA LEU A 101 -14.22 -4.57 -13.38
C LEU A 101 -13.99 -3.07 -13.52
N SER A 102 -14.51 -2.48 -14.59
CA SER A 102 -14.46 -1.03 -14.80
C SER A 102 -15.82 -0.37 -14.66
N GLY A 103 -15.87 0.83 -14.09
CA GLY A 103 -17.10 1.60 -13.91
C GLY A 103 -16.85 3.01 -13.39
N ALA A 104 -17.82 3.89 -13.56
CA ALA A 104 -17.80 5.26 -13.07
C ALA A 104 -18.37 5.35 -11.65
N LEU A 105 -17.72 6.13 -10.79
CA LEU A 105 -18.07 6.26 -9.37
C LEU A 105 -19.34 7.08 -9.11
N ASP A 106 -19.65 8.01 -10.00
CA ASP A 106 -20.80 8.92 -9.95
C ASP A 106 -22.06 8.34 -10.62
N ASN A 107 -21.93 7.24 -11.37
CA ASN A 107 -23.06 6.48 -11.89
C ASN A 107 -23.54 5.47 -10.83
N PRO A 108 -24.78 5.58 -10.29
CA PRO A 108 -25.23 4.71 -9.20
C PRO A 108 -25.22 3.22 -9.52
N THR A 109 -25.59 2.84 -10.75
CA THR A 109 -25.61 1.43 -11.18
C THR A 109 -24.21 0.85 -11.27
N GLN A 110 -23.27 1.60 -11.88
CA GLN A 110 -21.88 1.15 -11.99
C GLN A 110 -21.18 1.16 -10.63
N ARG A 111 -21.44 2.16 -9.79
CA ARG A 111 -20.96 2.19 -8.41
C ARG A 111 -21.44 0.96 -7.62
N ALA A 112 -22.73 0.60 -7.71
CA ALA A 112 -23.26 -0.58 -7.05
C ALA A 112 -22.57 -1.88 -7.54
N ALA A 113 -22.25 -1.97 -8.83
CA ALA A 113 -21.49 -3.10 -9.38
C ALA A 113 -20.04 -3.14 -8.85
N LEU A 114 -19.38 -2.00 -8.71
CA LEU A 114 -18.05 -1.89 -8.11
C LEU A 114 -18.06 -2.28 -6.63
N GLU A 115 -19.08 -1.87 -5.87
CA GLU A 115 -19.26 -2.32 -4.49
C GLU A 115 -19.51 -3.83 -4.41
N ALA A 116 -20.34 -4.39 -5.29
CA ALA A 116 -20.57 -5.83 -5.36
C ALA A 116 -19.28 -6.61 -5.65
N PHE A 117 -18.44 -6.10 -6.56
CA PHE A 117 -17.11 -6.65 -6.84
C PHE A 117 -16.22 -6.67 -5.59
N ILE A 118 -16.24 -5.61 -4.78
CA ILE A 118 -15.50 -5.56 -3.52
C ILE A 118 -16.07 -6.58 -2.53
N ARG A 119 -17.40 -6.64 -2.34
CA ARG A 119 -18.06 -7.62 -1.45
C ARG A 119 -17.71 -9.06 -1.81
N GLU A 120 -17.69 -9.37 -3.10
CA GLU A 120 -17.42 -10.72 -3.58
C GLU A 120 -15.99 -11.19 -3.24
N HIS A 121 -15.02 -10.28 -3.37
CA HIS A 121 -13.59 -10.61 -3.38
C HIS A 121 -12.81 -10.21 -2.13
N ASN A 122 -13.30 -9.27 -1.31
CA ASN A 122 -12.59 -8.81 -0.11
C ASN A 122 -12.32 -9.99 0.85
N GLY A 123 -11.09 -10.06 1.39
CA GLY A 123 -10.67 -11.16 2.27
C GLY A 123 -10.41 -12.50 1.58
N LYS A 124 -10.76 -12.64 0.29
CA LYS A 124 -10.46 -13.82 -0.54
C LYS A 124 -9.36 -13.53 -1.55
N ARG A 125 -9.34 -12.31 -2.09
CA ARG A 125 -8.37 -11.80 -3.07
C ARG A 125 -7.83 -10.46 -2.63
N ASN A 126 -6.63 -10.15 -3.10
CA ASN A 126 -6.05 -8.83 -2.92
C ASN A 126 -6.73 -7.84 -3.89
N LEU A 127 -7.33 -6.78 -3.34
CA LEU A 127 -8.06 -5.78 -4.12
C LEU A 127 -7.23 -4.54 -4.41
N TYR A 128 -7.36 -4.03 -5.62
CA TYR A 128 -6.64 -2.88 -6.13
C TYR A 128 -7.57 -1.98 -6.95
N ALA A 129 -7.22 -0.70 -7.04
CA ALA A 129 -7.81 0.27 -7.95
C ALA A 129 -6.78 0.75 -8.97
N GLY A 130 -7.18 0.95 -10.22
CA GLY A 130 -6.42 1.71 -11.20
C GLY A 130 -6.22 3.13 -10.70
N ILE A 131 -4.99 3.66 -10.83
CA ILE A 131 -4.63 4.97 -10.27
C ILE A 131 -5.26 6.12 -11.07
N ASN A 132 -5.49 5.90 -12.36
CA ASN A 132 -5.88 6.93 -13.32
C ASN A 132 -7.10 6.49 -14.15
N PRO A 133 -7.94 7.44 -14.60
CA PRO A 133 -9.17 7.15 -15.33
C PRO A 133 -8.91 6.40 -16.63
N ARG A 134 -9.83 5.49 -16.94
CA ARG A 134 -9.88 4.71 -18.17
C ARG A 134 -10.80 5.37 -19.19
N ARG A 135 -10.68 4.97 -20.45
CA ARG A 135 -11.64 5.36 -21.49
C ARG A 135 -13.07 4.94 -21.11
N ALA A 136 -14.03 5.77 -21.50
CA ALA A 136 -15.45 5.57 -21.17
C ALA A 136 -16.02 4.26 -21.73
N ASP A 137 -15.51 3.78 -22.88
CA ASP A 137 -15.93 2.52 -23.52
C ASP A 137 -15.59 1.26 -22.71
N LEU A 138 -14.82 1.39 -21.63
CA LEU A 138 -14.49 0.30 -20.72
C LEU A 138 -15.44 0.18 -19.53
N ALA A 139 -16.41 1.08 -19.36
CA ALA A 139 -17.44 0.92 -18.34
C ALA A 139 -18.18 -0.42 -18.51
N GLY A 140 -18.29 -1.20 -17.43
CA GLY A 140 -18.86 -2.55 -17.43
C GLY A 140 -17.92 -3.65 -17.95
N SER A 141 -16.72 -3.31 -18.41
CA SER A 141 -15.75 -4.29 -18.91
C SER A 141 -15.05 -5.05 -17.78
N SER A 142 -14.73 -6.32 -18.03
CA SER A 142 -13.90 -7.17 -17.17
C SER A 142 -12.44 -7.29 -17.64
N ARG A 143 -12.08 -6.54 -18.68
CA ARG A 143 -10.73 -6.50 -19.25
C ARG A 143 -9.78 -5.69 -18.36
N PRO A 144 -8.56 -6.19 -18.07
CA PRO A 144 -7.53 -5.37 -17.45
C PRO A 144 -7.14 -4.15 -18.30
N GLY A 145 -7.02 -3.00 -17.66
CA GLY A 145 -6.58 -1.77 -18.31
C GLY A 145 -5.11 -1.83 -18.74
N LYS A 146 -4.79 -1.15 -19.83
CA LYS A 146 -3.43 -0.93 -20.36
C LYS A 146 -3.14 0.57 -20.40
N ALA A 147 -1.87 0.96 -20.55
CA ALA A 147 -1.47 2.37 -20.62
C ALA A 147 -2.25 3.16 -21.68
N ALA A 148 -2.52 2.57 -22.85
CA ALA A 148 -3.31 3.17 -23.92
C ALA A 148 -4.81 3.35 -23.60
N ASP A 149 -5.30 2.77 -22.50
CA ASP A 149 -6.66 2.97 -22.01
C ASP A 149 -6.78 4.15 -21.06
N VAL A 150 -5.67 4.74 -20.62
CA VAL A 150 -5.67 5.85 -19.67
C VAL A 150 -5.90 7.16 -20.41
N VAL A 151 -6.95 7.88 -20.06
CA VAL A 151 -7.34 9.14 -20.74
C VAL A 151 -6.69 10.37 -20.14
N ALA A 152 -6.36 10.32 -18.86
CA ALA A 152 -5.68 11.38 -18.15
C ALA A 152 -4.83 10.81 -17.02
N ARG A 153 -3.74 11.48 -16.68
CA ARG A 153 -2.98 11.21 -15.45
C ARG A 153 -3.22 12.34 -14.46
N ARG A 154 -3.78 12.03 -13.30
CA ARG A 154 -4.09 13.00 -12.22
C ARG A 154 -3.46 12.63 -10.89
N ALA A 155 -3.02 11.38 -10.78
CA ALA A 155 -2.35 10.87 -9.62
C ALA A 155 -1.10 10.07 -9.98
N VAL A 156 -0.14 10.11 -9.06
CA VAL A 156 1.02 9.23 -9.00
C VAL A 156 0.95 8.51 -7.66
N VAL A 157 1.26 7.22 -7.61
CA VAL A 157 1.37 6.49 -6.34
C VAL A 157 2.82 6.12 -6.11
N ILE A 158 3.35 6.47 -4.95
CA ILE A 158 4.65 6.00 -4.47
C ILE A 158 4.39 4.74 -3.64
N ASP A 159 4.96 3.61 -4.05
CA ASP A 159 4.82 2.31 -3.37
C ASP A 159 6.12 1.98 -2.59
N LEU A 160 6.03 2.05 -1.27
CA LEU A 160 7.13 1.88 -0.33
C LEU A 160 6.95 0.55 0.42
N ASP A 161 7.46 -0.56 -0.14
CA ASP A 161 7.41 -1.87 0.50
C ASP A 161 8.44 -1.95 1.65
N ARG A 162 8.00 -2.36 2.85
CA ARG A 162 8.85 -2.48 4.04
C ARG A 162 10.04 -3.41 3.83
N LYS A 163 9.91 -4.41 2.95
CA LYS A 163 11.04 -5.32 2.65
C LYS A 163 12.22 -4.60 1.97
N ASP A 164 11.98 -3.45 1.36
CA ASP A 164 12.97 -2.66 0.64
C ASP A 164 13.37 -1.39 1.40
N ALA A 165 12.87 -1.24 2.63
CA ALA A 165 13.20 -0.11 3.49
C ALA A 165 14.69 -0.09 3.85
N PRO A 166 15.36 1.07 3.79
CA PRO A 166 16.76 1.16 4.15
C PRO A 166 16.95 1.03 5.68
N PRO A 167 18.14 0.63 6.17
CA PRO A 167 18.42 0.57 7.61
C PRO A 167 18.22 1.90 8.35
N THR A 168 18.29 3.02 7.63
CA THR A 168 18.09 4.38 8.16
C THR A 168 16.62 4.80 8.27
N ASP A 169 15.69 4.00 7.74
CA ASP A 169 14.25 4.25 7.74
C ASP A 169 13.49 2.92 7.56
N THR A 170 13.65 1.99 8.51
CA THR A 170 13.31 0.56 8.37
C THR A 170 11.83 0.24 8.16
N ASP A 171 10.95 1.19 8.42
CA ASP A 171 9.51 1.08 8.21
C ASP A 171 8.96 2.14 7.25
N TRP A 172 9.83 2.94 6.62
CA TRP A 172 9.51 4.10 5.80
C TRP A 172 8.86 5.29 6.53
N THR A 173 8.75 5.29 7.86
CA THR A 173 8.05 6.35 8.61
C THR A 173 8.65 7.74 8.34
N ARG A 174 9.99 7.86 8.26
CA ARG A 174 10.64 9.15 8.01
C ARG A 174 10.38 9.64 6.58
N THR A 175 10.43 8.74 5.61
CA THR A 175 10.16 9.05 4.20
C THR A 175 8.70 9.40 3.98
N VAL A 176 7.76 8.64 4.54
CA VAL A 176 6.31 8.93 4.48
C VAL A 176 6.01 10.28 5.13
N SER A 177 6.65 10.62 6.25
CA SER A 177 6.51 11.93 6.89
C SER A 177 7.02 13.05 5.97
N ALA A 178 8.20 12.91 5.36
CA ALA A 178 8.74 13.88 4.42
C ALA A 178 7.84 14.07 3.17
N LEU A 179 7.30 12.97 2.62
CA LEU A 179 6.32 13.02 1.53
C LEU A 179 5.03 13.71 1.98
N SER A 180 4.53 13.41 3.18
CA SER A 180 3.31 14.00 3.71
C SER A 180 3.44 15.51 3.88
N VAL A 181 4.58 15.99 4.37
CA VAL A 181 4.83 17.42 4.60
C VAL A 181 5.17 18.14 3.30
N GLY A 182 6.05 17.55 2.50
CA GLY A 182 6.58 18.19 1.29
C GLY A 182 5.63 18.16 0.11
N LEU A 183 4.80 17.11 -0.01
CA LEU A 183 4.04 16.85 -1.24
C LEU A 183 2.51 16.86 -1.11
N ASP A 184 1.96 17.01 0.10
CA ASP A 184 0.52 17.12 0.34
C ASP A 184 -0.31 16.00 -0.35
N PRO A 185 -0.10 14.74 0.04
CA PRO A 185 -0.75 13.59 -0.59
C PRO A 185 -2.27 13.62 -0.45
N MET A 186 -2.96 13.22 -1.52
CA MET A 186 -4.42 13.09 -1.51
C MET A 186 -4.91 11.84 -0.77
N LEU A 187 -4.02 10.89 -0.47
CA LEU A 187 -4.31 9.65 0.27
C LEU A 187 -2.99 8.98 0.66
N ILE A 188 -2.86 8.55 1.91
CA ILE A 188 -1.77 7.65 2.35
C ILE A 188 -2.42 6.38 2.87
N VAL A 189 -2.00 5.23 2.35
CA VAL A 189 -2.53 3.91 2.73
C VAL A 189 -1.42 3.08 3.33
N ASP A 190 -1.55 2.63 4.58
CA ASP A 190 -0.80 1.46 5.05
C ASP A 190 -1.45 0.23 4.42
N SER A 191 -0.72 -0.40 3.50
CA SER A 191 -1.15 -1.59 2.77
C SER A 191 -1.06 -2.88 3.60
N GLY A 192 -0.51 -2.81 4.81
CA GLY A 192 -0.14 -3.93 5.66
C GLY A 192 1.31 -4.40 5.48
N ASN A 193 1.94 -4.11 4.33
CA ASN A 193 3.34 -4.46 4.04
C ASN A 193 4.20 -3.25 3.67
N GLY A 194 3.68 -2.03 3.82
CA GLY A 194 4.29 -0.83 3.26
C GLY A 194 3.26 0.25 3.00
N TYR A 195 3.69 1.35 2.42
CA TYR A 195 2.85 2.53 2.22
C TYR A 195 2.60 2.80 0.74
N HIS A 196 1.36 3.13 0.41
CA HIS A 196 1.01 3.77 -0.85
C HIS A 196 0.71 5.24 -0.60
N VAL A 197 1.55 6.13 -1.13
CA VAL A 197 1.37 7.59 -1.05
C VAL A 197 0.83 8.08 -2.38
N TRP A 198 -0.43 8.50 -2.40
CA TRP A 198 -1.11 9.02 -3.58
C TRP A 198 -0.88 10.52 -3.67
N LEU A 199 -0.15 10.92 -4.71
CA LEU A 199 0.23 12.29 -4.99
C LEU A 199 -0.64 12.85 -6.11
N PRO A 200 -1.35 13.96 -5.87
CA PRO A 200 -2.06 14.70 -6.90
C PRO A 200 -1.08 15.44 -7.81
N ILE A 201 -1.35 15.42 -9.11
CA ILE A 201 -0.63 16.22 -10.11
C ILE A 201 -1.60 17.01 -10.97
N GLN A 202 -1.10 18.03 -11.68
CA GLN A 202 -1.83 18.66 -12.77
C GLN A 202 -2.21 17.62 -13.83
N ASP A 203 -3.42 17.74 -14.38
CA ASP A 203 -3.95 16.84 -15.39
C ASP A 203 -3.00 16.74 -16.59
N LEU A 204 -2.46 15.55 -16.85
CA LEU A 204 -1.81 15.21 -18.11
C LEU A 204 -2.80 14.50 -19.02
N SER A 205 -2.72 14.75 -20.33
CA SER A 205 -3.60 14.11 -21.32
C SER A 205 -2.81 13.64 -22.56
N ALA A 206 -3.41 12.74 -23.34
CA ALA A 206 -2.86 12.25 -24.60
C ALA A 206 -1.39 11.78 -24.48
N ALA A 207 -0.49 12.34 -25.30
CA ALA A 207 0.91 11.94 -25.36
C ALA A 207 1.67 12.17 -24.04
N ASP A 208 1.27 13.17 -23.25
CA ASP A 208 1.93 13.52 -21.98
C ASP A 208 1.73 12.46 -20.89
N VAL A 209 0.64 11.70 -20.98
CA VAL A 209 0.40 10.57 -20.06
C VAL A 209 1.51 9.54 -20.19
N LEU A 210 1.86 9.15 -21.42
CA LEU A 210 2.90 8.14 -21.66
C LEU A 210 4.30 8.69 -21.44
N SER A 211 4.58 9.93 -21.88
CA SER A 211 5.91 10.54 -21.74
C SER A 211 6.30 10.77 -20.28
N SER A 212 5.32 10.97 -19.37
CA SER A 212 5.56 11.13 -17.94
C SER A 212 6.16 9.91 -17.24
N ALA A 213 6.01 8.70 -17.81
CA ALA A 213 6.38 7.46 -17.12
C ALA A 213 7.90 7.32 -16.89
N GLY A 214 8.73 7.77 -17.84
CA GLY A 214 10.19 7.67 -17.73
C GLY A 214 10.74 8.49 -16.55
N PRO A 215 10.51 9.82 -16.53
CA PRO A 215 10.95 10.68 -15.43
C PRO A 215 10.44 10.24 -14.06
N LEU A 216 9.14 9.90 -13.96
CA LEU A 216 8.54 9.43 -12.71
C LEU A 216 9.19 8.13 -12.20
N GLY A 217 9.43 7.17 -13.10
CA GLY A 217 10.09 5.92 -12.76
C GLY A 217 11.52 6.13 -12.23
N ALA A 218 12.26 7.07 -12.83
CA ALA A 218 13.60 7.44 -12.38
C ALA A 218 13.59 8.06 -10.97
N SER A 219 12.66 8.97 -10.68
CA SER A 219 12.53 9.58 -9.35
C SER A 219 12.07 8.58 -8.29
N MET A 220 11.11 7.70 -8.60
CA MET A 220 10.71 6.60 -7.70
C MET A 220 11.90 5.69 -7.37
N SER A 221 12.71 5.36 -8.37
CA SER A 221 13.92 4.56 -8.18
C SER A 221 14.94 5.27 -7.29
N ARG A 222 15.12 6.59 -7.40
CA ARG A 222 16.01 7.35 -6.51
C ARG A 222 15.51 7.40 -5.07
N LEU A 223 14.19 7.50 -4.89
CA LEU A 223 13.57 7.42 -3.56
C LEU A 223 13.70 6.02 -2.93
N GLY A 224 13.83 4.97 -3.74
CA GLY A 224 13.83 3.57 -3.28
C GLY A 224 12.46 2.89 -3.34
N ALA A 225 11.46 3.57 -3.92
CA ALA A 225 10.13 3.04 -4.15
C ALA A 225 10.06 2.04 -5.30
N ASP A 226 9.02 1.22 -5.32
CA ASP A 226 8.68 0.39 -6.47
C ASP A 226 8.28 1.24 -7.67
N ASN A 227 8.58 0.75 -8.89
CA ASN A 227 8.24 1.46 -10.10
C ASN A 227 6.73 1.37 -10.39
N MET A 228 6.04 2.46 -10.08
CA MET A 228 4.60 2.65 -10.30
C MET A 228 4.32 3.66 -11.41
N ALA A 229 5.30 3.92 -12.28
CA ALA A 229 5.22 5.01 -13.25
C ALA A 229 4.33 4.71 -14.47
N ASP A 230 4.01 3.44 -14.75
CA ASP A 230 3.02 3.06 -15.76
C ASP A 230 1.67 3.74 -15.47
N PRO A 231 1.11 4.53 -16.40
CA PRO A 231 -0.18 5.21 -16.19
C PRO A 231 -1.33 4.26 -15.82
N ALA A 232 -1.31 3.03 -16.32
CA ALA A 232 -2.34 2.02 -16.06
C ALA A 232 -2.11 1.24 -14.76
N ARG A 233 -1.07 1.57 -13.99
CA ARG A 233 -0.75 0.89 -12.75
C ARG A 233 -1.92 0.91 -11.77
N ILE A 234 -2.00 -0.16 -11.00
CA ILE A 234 -3.01 -0.38 -9.96
C ILE A 234 -2.36 -0.24 -8.58
N ALA A 235 -3.07 0.29 -7.61
CA ALA A 235 -2.63 0.45 -6.23
C ALA A 235 -3.65 -0.19 -5.27
N ARG A 236 -3.19 -0.57 -4.06
CA ARG A 236 -3.99 -1.25 -3.04
C ARG A 236 -5.26 -0.46 -2.75
N LEU A 237 -6.41 -1.14 -2.79
CA LEU A 237 -7.68 -0.56 -2.43
C LEU A 237 -7.80 -0.45 -0.90
N PRO A 238 -8.00 0.75 -0.33
CA PRO A 238 -8.17 0.90 1.12
C PRO A 238 -9.42 0.20 1.65
N PHE A 239 -9.45 -0.05 2.95
CA PHE A 239 -10.51 -0.77 3.67
C PHE A 239 -10.75 -2.20 3.15
N THR A 240 -9.71 -2.83 2.60
CA THR A 240 -9.74 -4.23 2.15
C THR A 240 -8.64 -5.03 2.80
N VAL A 241 -8.86 -6.34 2.96
CA VAL A 241 -7.89 -7.23 3.59
C VAL A 241 -6.71 -7.49 2.65
N ASN A 242 -5.49 -7.25 3.14
CA ASN A 242 -4.27 -7.73 2.51
C ASN A 242 -4.06 -9.22 2.87
N VAL A 243 -4.12 -10.07 1.85
CA VAL A 243 -3.93 -11.52 1.98
C VAL A 243 -2.53 -11.87 1.45
N PRO A 244 -1.53 -12.10 2.32
CA PRO A 244 -0.17 -12.40 1.86
C PRO A 244 -0.10 -13.76 1.17
N ASN A 245 0.69 -13.84 0.09
CA ASN A 245 1.02 -15.10 -0.58
C ASN A 245 2.10 -15.88 0.20
N ALA A 246 2.41 -17.10 -0.25
CA ALA A 246 3.41 -17.96 0.39
C ALA A 246 4.77 -17.26 0.58
N THR A 247 5.31 -16.64 -0.48
CA THR A 247 6.59 -15.92 -0.40
C THR A 247 6.57 -14.73 0.57
N LYS A 248 5.43 -14.04 0.70
CA LYS A 248 5.26 -12.95 1.69
C LYS A 248 5.14 -13.51 3.11
N ARG A 249 4.46 -14.63 3.28
CA ARG A 249 4.35 -15.36 4.55
C ARG A 249 5.73 -15.81 5.07
N GLU A 250 6.57 -16.32 4.19
CA GLU A 250 7.97 -16.69 4.51
C GLU A 250 8.78 -15.50 5.04
N ARG A 251 8.44 -14.27 4.61
CA ARG A 251 9.05 -13.02 5.08
C ARG A 251 8.35 -12.42 6.31
N GLY A 252 7.42 -13.15 6.92
CA GLY A 252 6.69 -12.72 8.12
C GLY A 252 5.46 -11.85 7.86
N ALA A 253 5.00 -11.70 6.62
CA ALA A 253 3.76 -10.96 6.36
C ALA A 253 2.54 -11.74 6.87
N VAL A 254 1.62 -11.02 7.52
CA VAL A 254 0.39 -11.54 8.12
C VAL A 254 -0.85 -10.90 7.50
N LEU A 255 -2.05 -11.44 7.78
CA LEU A 255 -3.30 -10.77 7.41
C LEU A 255 -3.39 -9.39 8.09
N ARG A 256 -3.71 -8.37 7.29
CA ARG A 256 -3.87 -6.99 7.77
C ARG A 256 -4.95 -6.28 6.97
N MET A 257 -5.64 -5.33 7.58
CA MET A 257 -6.43 -4.36 6.82
C MET A 257 -5.48 -3.40 6.10
N ALA A 258 -5.69 -3.20 4.79
CA ALA A 258 -5.13 -2.05 4.12
C ALA A 258 -6.01 -0.85 4.46
N ALA A 259 -5.47 0.21 5.05
CA ALA A 259 -6.29 1.31 5.53
C ALA A 259 -5.60 2.66 5.35
N PRO A 260 -6.37 3.75 5.20
CA PRO A 260 -5.79 5.08 5.22
C PRO A 260 -5.11 5.36 6.56
N GLU A 261 -4.01 6.09 6.54
CA GLU A 261 -3.34 6.55 7.75
C GLU A 261 -4.27 7.43 8.58
N PRO A 262 -4.43 7.18 9.90
CA PRO A 262 -5.38 7.91 10.75
C PRO A 262 -5.19 9.43 10.73
N GLU A 263 -3.93 9.90 10.78
CA GLU A 263 -3.61 11.33 10.74
C GLU A 263 -3.91 11.96 9.38
N TRP A 264 -3.83 11.17 8.30
CA TRP A 264 -4.19 11.65 6.97
C TRP A 264 -5.71 11.93 6.87
N GLN A 265 -6.55 11.09 7.48
CA GLN A 265 -8.00 11.29 7.43
C GLN A 265 -8.43 12.65 8.01
N LEU A 266 -7.70 13.17 9.00
CA LEU A 266 -7.94 14.48 9.60
C LEU A 266 -7.56 15.64 8.66
N LYS A 267 -6.56 15.45 7.79
CA LYS A 267 -6.03 16.48 6.88
C LYS A 267 -6.75 16.56 5.54
N ARG A 268 -7.56 15.55 5.17
CA ARG A 268 -8.31 15.48 3.89
C ARG A 268 -9.11 16.76 3.58
N ASN A 269 -9.61 17.45 4.60
CA ASN A 269 -10.48 18.62 4.45
C ASN A 269 -9.72 19.96 4.39
N ALA A 270 -8.40 19.98 4.54
CA ALA A 270 -7.58 21.20 4.65
C ALA A 270 -6.69 21.46 3.43
N ARG A 271 -6.91 20.76 2.31
CA ARG A 271 -6.08 20.88 1.12
C ARG A 271 -6.23 22.27 0.49
N GLN A 272 -5.17 23.06 0.53
CA GLN A 272 -5.17 24.47 0.06
C GLN A 272 -4.12 24.76 -1.02
N GLY A 273 -3.23 23.82 -1.33
CA GLY A 273 -2.12 24.03 -2.27
C GLY A 273 -2.52 23.84 -3.74
N GLU A 274 -1.87 24.59 -4.64
CA GLU A 274 -1.96 24.38 -6.08
C GLU A 274 -1.43 22.99 -6.48
N LEU A 275 -2.00 22.41 -7.53
CA LEU A 275 -1.52 21.16 -8.10
C LEU A 275 -0.13 21.35 -8.71
N ARG A 276 0.80 20.46 -8.39
CA ARG A 276 2.15 20.43 -8.95
C ARG A 276 2.17 19.78 -10.32
N THR A 277 3.08 20.22 -11.20
CA THR A 277 3.35 19.48 -12.43
C THR A 277 3.99 18.12 -12.10
N ALA A 278 3.96 17.18 -13.04
CA ALA A 278 4.71 15.92 -12.87
C ALA A 278 6.21 16.16 -12.69
N ALA A 279 6.78 17.18 -13.35
CA ALA A 279 8.19 17.54 -13.21
C ALA A 279 8.53 18.06 -11.81
N ASP A 280 7.67 18.91 -11.23
CA ASP A 280 7.86 19.41 -9.87
C ASP A 280 7.76 18.29 -8.83
N VAL A 281 6.85 17.32 -9.05
CA VAL A 281 6.78 16.12 -8.20
C VAL A 281 8.08 15.32 -8.31
N CYS A 282 8.60 15.07 -9.51
CA CYS A 282 9.89 14.39 -9.68
C CYS A 282 11.03 15.11 -8.94
N ALA A 283 11.14 16.43 -9.09
CA ALA A 283 12.17 17.24 -8.43
C ALA A 283 12.05 17.18 -6.90
N ALA A 284 10.83 17.23 -6.37
CA ALA A 284 10.58 17.12 -4.93
C ALA A 284 10.90 15.72 -4.39
N LEU A 285 10.56 14.64 -5.12
CA LEU A 285 10.92 13.27 -4.74
C LEU A 285 12.45 13.10 -4.69
N ASP A 286 13.15 13.63 -5.68
CA ASP A 286 14.62 13.61 -5.74
C ASP A 286 15.24 14.41 -4.60
N GLY A 287 14.67 15.58 -4.28
CA GLY A 287 15.08 16.41 -3.14
C GLY A 287 14.92 15.70 -1.80
N ILE A 288 13.78 15.02 -1.58
CA ILE A 288 13.53 14.20 -0.38
C ILE A 288 14.53 13.05 -0.31
N ALA A 289 14.77 12.34 -1.42
CA ALA A 289 15.74 11.26 -1.47
C ALA A 289 17.15 11.74 -1.08
N GLY A 290 17.58 12.90 -1.61
CA GLY A 290 18.86 13.53 -1.28
C GLY A 290 18.95 13.96 0.19
N GLN A 291 17.93 14.67 0.70
CA GLN A 291 17.87 15.15 2.08
C GLN A 291 17.95 13.99 3.09
N LEU A 292 17.27 12.88 2.81
CA LEU A 292 17.21 11.72 3.69
C LEU A 292 18.40 10.75 3.48
N GLY A 293 19.26 11.01 2.49
CA GLY A 293 20.38 10.12 2.14
C GLY A 293 19.90 8.73 1.72
N LEU A 294 18.79 8.64 0.99
CA LEU A 294 18.25 7.35 0.56
C LEU A 294 19.14 6.73 -0.52
N PRO A 295 19.47 5.44 -0.42
CA PRO A 295 20.39 4.80 -1.37
C PRO A 295 19.78 4.61 -2.77
N GLY A 296 18.45 4.72 -2.89
CA GLY A 296 17.70 4.34 -4.07
C GLY A 296 17.52 2.82 -4.21
N LYS A 297 16.64 2.42 -5.13
CA LYS A 297 16.25 1.03 -5.35
C LYS A 297 17.43 0.22 -5.88
N GLY A 298 17.71 -0.91 -5.25
CA GLY A 298 18.74 -1.87 -5.69
C GLY A 298 20.20 -1.50 -5.37
N ARG A 299 20.48 -0.28 -4.87
CA ARG A 299 21.85 0.13 -4.52
C ARG A 299 22.29 -0.29 -3.12
N ALA A 300 21.39 -0.34 -2.15
CA ALA A 300 21.70 -0.75 -0.79
C ALA A 300 22.27 -2.18 -0.69
N ALA A 301 21.87 -3.08 -1.61
CA ALA A 301 22.40 -4.44 -1.69
C ALA A 301 23.80 -4.51 -2.32
N ALA A 302 24.16 -3.56 -3.19
CA ALA A 302 25.46 -3.53 -3.85
C ALA A 302 26.56 -3.04 -2.90
N ASP A 303 26.27 -2.02 -2.09
CA ASP A 303 27.26 -1.47 -1.13
C ASP A 303 27.51 -2.41 0.07
N GLN A 304 26.57 -3.31 0.39
CA GLN A 304 26.75 -4.36 1.39
C GLN A 304 27.51 -5.59 0.87
N ALA A 305 27.68 -5.72 -0.45
CA ALA A 305 28.38 -6.84 -1.09
C ALA A 305 29.85 -6.53 -1.44
N ALA A 306 30.33 -5.31 -1.18
CA ALA A 306 31.74 -4.99 -1.35
C ALA A 306 32.57 -5.68 -0.25
N PRO A 307 33.55 -6.54 -0.60
CA PRO A 307 34.40 -7.19 0.39
C PRO A 307 35.19 -6.13 1.16
N SER A 308 35.11 -6.21 2.48
CA SER A 308 36.02 -5.52 3.41
C SER A 308 37.45 -5.68 2.90
N VAL A 309 38.03 -4.59 2.40
CA VAL A 309 39.44 -4.55 2.03
C VAL A 309 40.22 -4.72 3.34
N ALA A 310 40.82 -5.90 3.49
CA ALA A 310 41.71 -6.19 4.61
C ALA A 310 42.82 -5.13 4.64
N LEU A 311 42.92 -4.43 5.77
CA LEU A 311 44.05 -3.55 6.06
C LEU A 311 45.35 -4.36 5.98
N PRO A 312 46.40 -3.86 5.32
CA PRO A 312 47.69 -4.54 5.26
C PRO A 312 48.26 -4.63 6.68
N THR A 313 48.48 -5.86 7.14
CA THR A 313 49.22 -6.14 8.38
C THR A 313 50.65 -5.64 8.23
N GLY A 314 51.05 -4.78 9.17
CA GLY A 314 52.25 -3.97 9.14
C GLY A 314 53.57 -4.74 9.10
N GLU A 315 54.56 -3.96 8.66
CA GLU A 315 55.99 -4.25 8.56
C GLU A 315 56.59 -4.79 9.86
N THR A 316 57.35 -5.88 9.73
CA THR A 316 58.23 -6.40 10.77
C THR A 316 59.47 -5.52 10.88
N MET A 317 59.60 -4.76 11.97
CA MET A 317 60.86 -4.12 12.34
C MET A 317 61.90 -5.16 12.74
N ALA A 318 63.04 -5.18 12.04
CA ALA A 318 64.22 -5.93 12.42
C ALA A 318 65.00 -5.17 13.51
N HIS A 319 65.16 -5.80 14.67
CA HIS A 319 66.04 -5.32 15.74
C HIS A 319 67.51 -5.56 15.37
N HIS A 320 68.28 -4.46 15.38
CA HIS A 320 69.73 -4.48 15.54
C HIS A 320 70.14 -5.12 16.88
N THR A 321 71.14 -5.99 16.84
CA THR A 321 71.93 -6.37 18.02
C THR A 321 73.39 -6.07 17.72
N THR A 322 73.98 -5.28 18.60
CA THR A 322 75.38 -4.85 18.63
C THR A 322 76.29 -5.99 19.09
N THR A 323 77.47 -6.07 18.48
CA THR A 323 78.75 -6.42 19.13
C THR A 323 79.77 -5.38 18.72
#